data_AF-A0A6A6J0D5-F1
#
_entry.id   AF-A0A6A6J0D5-F1
#
_cell.length_a   1.000
_cell.length_b   1.000
_cell.length_c   1.000
_cell.angle_alpha   90.00
_cell.angle_beta   90.00
_cell.angle_gamma   90.00
#
_symmetry.space_group_name_H-M   'P 1'
#
loop_
_entity.id
_entity.type
_entity.pdbx_description
1 polymer ?
#
loop_
_entity_poly.entity_id
_entity_poly.type
_entity_poly.pdbx_seq_one_letter_code
_entity_poly.pdbx_strand_id
1 'polypeptide(L)'
;MPYQKVKPQRRLEVLHDTKVARELEILERELKLRLQHRPSTLSFEETYRSAYRVAILFREKKKLYELVVTLIDEYMNARFPTLPMRDRLLQAPIEEMGAARDVESDVTELLEALENLWKDLSIQLSVVRDLCMALESCYYDDNNLPSVYDAGCTTFRRLFQQHLFPIGVNSTTVQNVIMVFIRNEFHRDRIYDLVDHERLRSSIQFLKTISENVAKNKVSKNTAEEDTPFAAVEARLLHDCQRFYQEEAEAWLHHGRLDSYCHQAVRRLQDEWERCKALLGEPSAGKMVKLVGDEVIRRRLDDLKQLEARDDVLTWLQDEESRLLSYSTIRDASKDDIRY
;
A
#
# COMPACT_ATOMS: atom_id res chain seq x y z
N MET A 1 -36.54 59.74 11.91
CA MET A 1 -35.89 58.58 11.26
C MET A 1 -36.76 57.36 11.47
N PRO A 2 -37.52 56.86 10.47
CA PRO A 2 -38.30 55.65 10.68
C PRO A 2 -37.38 54.43 10.69
N TYR A 3 -37.48 53.62 11.74
CA TYR A 3 -36.81 52.33 11.88
C TYR A 3 -37.18 51.43 10.68
N GLN A 4 -36.18 51.06 9.88
CA GLN A 4 -36.34 50.04 8.84
C GLN A 4 -36.70 48.70 9.52
N LYS A 5 -37.91 48.22 9.25
CA LYS A 5 -38.36 46.89 9.68
C LYS A 5 -37.39 45.84 9.13
N VAL A 6 -36.74 45.12 10.05
CA VAL A 6 -35.95 43.92 9.73
C VAL A 6 -36.84 42.96 8.96
N LYS A 7 -36.38 42.54 7.77
CA LYS A 7 -37.11 41.61 6.89
C LYS A 7 -37.39 40.29 7.65
N PRO A 8 -38.52 39.61 7.37
CA PRO A 8 -38.90 38.38 8.09
C PRO A 8 -37.84 37.28 7.91
N GLN A 9 -37.46 36.62 9.02
CA GLN A 9 -36.37 35.63 9.10
C GLN A 9 -36.44 34.53 8.02
N ARG A 10 -37.64 34.03 7.68
CA ARG A 10 -37.83 33.04 6.60
C ARG A 10 -37.31 33.48 5.23
N ARG A 11 -37.40 34.76 4.86
CA ARG A 11 -36.86 35.23 3.56
C ARG A 11 -35.34 35.27 3.58
N LEU A 12 -34.72 35.49 4.74
CA LEU A 12 -33.27 35.54 4.90
C LEU A 12 -32.65 34.13 4.85
N GLU A 13 -33.32 33.13 5.43
CA GLU A 13 -32.91 31.71 5.35
C GLU A 13 -32.93 31.19 3.90
N VAL A 14 -34.01 31.43 3.15
CA VAL A 14 -34.09 31.04 1.72
C VAL A 14 -33.03 31.74 0.87
N LEU A 15 -32.71 33.00 1.17
CA LEU A 15 -31.62 33.75 0.51
C LEU A 15 -30.23 33.25 0.90
N HIS A 16 -30.09 32.67 2.10
CA HIS A 16 -28.85 32.06 2.56
C HIS A 16 -28.62 30.73 1.84
N ASP A 17 -29.62 29.84 1.84
CA ASP A 17 -29.54 28.54 1.18
C ASP A 17 -29.28 28.67 -0.33
N THR A 18 -29.91 29.63 -1.00
CA THR A 18 -29.68 29.87 -2.43
C THR A 18 -28.27 30.40 -2.74
N LYS A 19 -27.64 31.14 -1.82
CA LYS A 19 -26.25 31.59 -1.97
C LYS A 19 -25.26 30.46 -1.69
N VAL A 20 -25.53 29.65 -0.66
CA VAL A 20 -24.73 28.46 -0.34
C VAL A 20 -24.75 27.50 -1.52
N ALA A 21 -25.93 27.20 -2.07
CA ALA A 21 -26.08 26.29 -3.21
C ALA A 21 -25.28 26.74 -4.43
N ARG A 22 -25.31 28.04 -4.78
CA ARG A 22 -24.54 28.58 -5.90
C ARG A 22 -23.03 28.43 -5.71
N GLU A 23 -22.52 28.71 -4.52
CA GLU A 23 -21.08 28.56 -4.24
C GLU A 23 -20.67 27.08 -4.23
N LEU A 24 -21.53 26.19 -3.72
CA LEU A 24 -21.31 24.74 -3.79
C LEU A 24 -21.30 24.24 -5.24
N GLU A 25 -22.19 24.69 -6.12
CA GLU A 25 -22.18 24.34 -7.55
C GLU A 25 -20.90 24.80 -8.26
N ILE A 26 -20.42 26.02 -7.94
CA ILE A 26 -19.16 26.53 -8.47
C ILE A 26 -17.99 25.66 -8.01
N LEU A 27 -17.93 25.36 -6.71
CA LEU A 27 -16.91 24.50 -6.12
C LEU A 27 -16.96 23.10 -6.71
N GLU A 28 -18.14 22.52 -6.86
CA GLU A 28 -18.31 21.19 -7.44
C GLU A 28 -17.69 21.11 -8.84
N ARG A 29 -18.04 22.07 -9.70
CA ARG A 29 -17.50 22.15 -11.06
C ARG A 29 -15.97 22.32 -11.06
N GLU A 30 -15.47 23.24 -10.25
CA GLU A 30 -14.05 23.57 -10.20
C GLU A 30 -13.18 22.47 -9.60
N LEU A 31 -13.70 21.75 -8.60
CA LEU A 31 -13.04 20.59 -8.01
C LEU A 31 -13.06 19.39 -8.96
N LYS A 32 -14.18 19.15 -9.67
CA LYS A 32 -14.24 18.13 -10.74
C LYS A 32 -13.19 18.38 -11.82
N LEU A 33 -13.01 19.63 -12.26
CA LEU A 33 -12.00 19.97 -13.27
C LEU A 33 -10.57 19.67 -12.76
N ARG A 34 -10.27 20.03 -11.50
CA ARG A 34 -8.95 19.77 -10.90
C ARG A 34 -8.67 18.28 -10.70
N LEU A 35 -9.64 17.52 -10.20
CA LEU A 35 -9.56 16.06 -10.11
C LEU A 35 -9.39 15.40 -11.50
N GLN A 36 -9.83 16.04 -12.58
CA GLN A 36 -9.66 15.51 -13.93
C GLN A 36 -8.38 16.00 -14.64
N HIS A 37 -7.50 16.74 -13.95
CA HIS A 37 -6.37 17.45 -14.57
C HIS A 37 -6.79 18.36 -15.73
N ARG A 38 -8.03 18.86 -15.72
CA ARG A 38 -8.55 19.80 -16.71
C ARG A 38 -8.30 21.24 -16.26
N PRO A 39 -8.10 22.17 -17.22
CA PRO A 39 -7.91 23.58 -16.87
C PRO A 39 -9.11 24.09 -16.07
N SER A 40 -8.83 24.67 -14.90
CA SER A 40 -9.84 25.30 -14.05
C SER A 40 -10.37 26.56 -14.71
N THR A 41 -11.67 26.87 -14.54
CA THR A 41 -12.21 28.14 -15.06
C THR A 41 -11.93 29.29 -14.11
N LEU A 42 -11.76 28.97 -12.82
CA LEU A 42 -11.41 29.92 -11.77
C LEU A 42 -9.95 29.77 -11.37
N SER A 43 -9.36 30.88 -10.93
CA SER A 43 -8.04 30.88 -10.31
C SER A 43 -8.05 30.08 -8.99
N PHE A 44 -6.86 29.72 -8.52
CA PHE A 44 -6.70 29.06 -7.22
C PHE A 44 -7.30 29.91 -6.09
N GLU A 45 -7.01 31.21 -6.06
CA GLU A 45 -7.51 32.11 -5.01
C GLU A 45 -9.03 32.25 -5.04
N GLU A 46 -9.66 32.37 -6.22
CA GLU A 46 -11.12 32.49 -6.32
C GLU A 46 -11.83 31.22 -5.82
N THR A 47 -11.27 30.05 -6.16
CA THR A 47 -11.79 28.76 -5.71
C THR A 47 -11.63 28.61 -4.20
N TYR A 48 -10.45 28.95 -3.66
CA TYR A 48 -10.19 28.98 -2.22
C TYR A 48 -11.15 29.93 -1.48
N ARG A 49 -11.40 31.14 -2.02
CA ARG A 49 -12.34 32.11 -1.43
C ARG A 49 -13.76 31.60 -1.43
N SER A 50 -14.17 30.87 -2.47
CA SER A 50 -15.47 30.21 -2.50
C SER A 50 -15.58 29.14 -1.41
N ALA A 51 -14.57 28.27 -1.27
CA ALA A 51 -14.50 27.27 -0.21
C ALA A 51 -14.54 27.91 1.19
N TYR A 52 -13.77 28.98 1.40
CA TYR A 52 -13.77 29.77 2.64
C TYR A 52 -15.15 30.38 2.93
N ARG A 53 -15.85 30.93 1.92
CA ARG A 53 -17.21 31.47 2.08
C ARG A 53 -18.17 30.39 2.56
N VAL A 54 -18.14 29.20 1.96
CA VAL A 54 -19.01 28.09 2.39
C VAL A 54 -18.67 27.61 3.79
N ALA A 55 -17.39 27.34 4.07
CA ALA A 55 -16.96 26.78 5.35
C ALA A 55 -17.10 27.75 6.53
N ILE A 56 -16.67 29.01 6.36
CA ILE A 56 -16.53 29.97 7.47
C ILE A 56 -17.68 30.98 7.48
N LEU A 57 -17.98 31.60 6.34
CA LEU A 57 -18.99 32.66 6.27
C LEU A 57 -20.41 32.10 6.40
N PHE A 58 -20.70 31.02 5.69
CA PHE A 58 -22.01 30.36 5.75
C PHE A 58 -22.10 29.27 6.82
N ARG A 59 -20.96 28.86 7.39
CA ARG A 59 -20.87 27.83 8.45
C ARG A 59 -21.38 26.45 8.00
N GLU A 60 -21.34 26.18 6.70
CA GLU A 60 -21.83 24.93 6.07
C GLU A 60 -20.67 23.95 5.82
N LYS A 61 -19.82 23.77 6.85
CA LYS A 61 -18.61 22.94 6.79
C LYS A 61 -18.93 21.48 6.44
N LYS A 62 -20.01 20.94 7.01
CA LYS A 62 -20.45 19.56 6.77
C LYS A 62 -20.79 19.32 5.30
N LYS A 63 -21.59 20.21 4.69
CA LYS A 63 -21.98 20.11 3.28
C LYS A 63 -20.78 20.18 2.35
N LEU A 64 -19.81 21.07 2.67
CA LEU A 64 -18.59 21.16 1.87
C LEU A 64 -17.74 19.90 1.98
N TYR A 65 -17.58 19.34 3.19
CA TYR A 65 -16.84 18.08 3.36
C TYR A 65 -17.48 16.91 2.62
N GLU A 66 -18.80 16.73 2.77
CA GLU A 66 -19.56 15.69 2.09
C GLU A 66 -19.46 15.83 0.57
N LEU A 67 -19.53 17.06 0.05
CA LEU A 67 -19.32 17.34 -1.38
C LEU A 67 -17.93 16.87 -1.83
N VAL A 68 -16.86 17.34 -1.16
CA VAL A 68 -15.48 17.02 -1.54
C VAL A 68 -15.23 15.50 -1.53
N VAL A 69 -15.66 14.81 -0.47
CA VAL A 69 -15.49 13.36 -0.35
C VAL A 69 -16.30 12.62 -1.43
N THR A 70 -17.54 13.04 -1.70
CA THR A 70 -18.37 12.45 -2.77
C THR A 70 -17.73 12.61 -4.14
N LEU A 71 -17.16 13.78 -4.43
CA LEU A 71 -16.48 14.02 -5.71
C LEU A 71 -15.24 13.17 -5.90
N ILE A 72 -14.46 12.99 -4.84
CA ILE A 72 -13.30 12.11 -4.83
C ILE A 72 -13.76 10.67 -5.08
N ASP A 73 -14.83 10.24 -4.41
CA ASP A 73 -15.40 8.90 -4.58
C ASP A 73 -15.90 8.65 -6.00
N GLU A 74 -16.71 9.56 -6.55
CA GLU A 74 -17.21 9.50 -7.93
C GLU A 74 -16.06 9.45 -8.95
N TYR A 75 -15.06 10.31 -8.78
CA TYR A 75 -13.91 10.37 -9.67
C TYR A 75 -13.13 9.05 -9.67
N MET A 76 -12.81 8.51 -8.49
CA MET A 76 -12.08 7.25 -8.42
C MET A 76 -12.91 6.06 -8.91
N ASN A 77 -14.19 5.96 -8.55
CA ASN A 77 -15.07 4.89 -9.04
C ASN A 77 -15.19 4.89 -10.57
N ALA A 78 -15.14 6.06 -11.22
CA ALA A 78 -15.14 6.15 -12.68
C ALA A 78 -13.78 5.75 -13.31
N ARG A 79 -12.67 5.89 -12.58
CA ARG A 79 -11.31 5.62 -13.09
C ARG A 79 -10.84 4.19 -12.90
N PHE A 80 -11.12 3.56 -11.75
CA PHE A 80 -10.67 2.20 -11.46
C PHE A 80 -11.09 1.15 -12.51
N PRO A 81 -12.33 1.17 -13.06
CA PRO A 81 -12.74 0.25 -14.11
C PRO A 81 -12.03 0.48 -15.46
N THR A 82 -11.46 1.68 -15.67
CA THR A 82 -10.75 2.03 -16.92
C THR A 82 -9.28 1.64 -16.92
N LEU A 83 -8.80 0.99 -15.85
CA LEU A 83 -7.42 0.53 -15.75
C LEU A 83 -7.11 -0.48 -16.87
N PRO A 84 -5.97 -0.34 -17.56
CA PRO A 84 -5.57 -1.26 -18.62
C PRO A 84 -5.38 -2.67 -18.06
N MET A 85 -5.59 -3.67 -18.91
CA MET A 85 -5.39 -5.10 -18.62
C MET A 85 -6.25 -5.70 -17.50
N ARG A 86 -6.97 -4.89 -16.72
CA ARG A 86 -7.86 -5.35 -15.64
C ARG A 86 -8.85 -6.42 -16.12
N ASP A 87 -9.60 -6.13 -17.18
CA ASP A 87 -10.64 -7.05 -17.65
C ASP A 87 -10.06 -8.33 -18.27
N ARG A 88 -8.89 -8.22 -18.92
CA ARG A 88 -8.15 -9.39 -19.44
C ARG A 88 -7.64 -10.28 -18.31
N LEU A 89 -7.02 -9.69 -17.30
CA LEU A 89 -6.51 -10.40 -16.12
C LEU A 89 -7.63 -11.00 -15.26
N LEU A 90 -8.82 -10.37 -15.22
CA LEU A 90 -10.00 -10.95 -14.55
C LEU A 90 -10.51 -12.20 -15.27
N GLN A 91 -10.33 -12.28 -16.59
CA GLN A 91 -10.76 -13.40 -17.43
C GLN A 91 -9.68 -14.48 -17.62
N ALA A 92 -8.44 -14.22 -17.19
CA ALA A 92 -7.32 -15.14 -17.37
C ALA A 92 -7.55 -16.45 -16.57
N PRO A 93 -7.41 -17.63 -17.20
CA PRO A 93 -7.53 -18.90 -16.50
C PRO A 93 -6.35 -19.09 -15.54
N ILE A 94 -6.64 -19.56 -14.32
CA ILE A 94 -5.66 -19.68 -13.23
C ILE A 94 -4.50 -20.62 -13.59
N GLU A 95 -4.74 -21.60 -14.47
CA GLU A 95 -3.79 -22.63 -14.88
C GLU A 95 -2.70 -22.11 -15.84
N GLU A 96 -2.96 -21.08 -16.64
CA GLU A 96 -1.98 -20.50 -17.58
C GLU A 96 -1.06 -19.44 -16.92
N MET A 97 -1.38 -19.04 -15.69
CA MET A 97 -0.71 -17.95 -14.97
C MET A 97 0.72 -18.27 -14.52
N GLY A 98 1.13 -19.54 -14.57
CA GLY A 98 2.41 -19.99 -14.04
C GLY A 98 3.63 -19.68 -14.93
N ALA A 99 3.45 -19.44 -16.23
CA ALA A 99 4.57 -19.39 -17.18
C ALA A 99 4.35 -18.58 -18.47
N ALA A 100 3.14 -18.04 -18.71
CA ALA A 100 2.88 -17.29 -19.94
C ALA A 100 3.46 -15.87 -19.84
N ARG A 101 4.43 -15.53 -20.71
CA ARG A 101 5.02 -14.18 -20.82
C ARG A 101 3.98 -13.08 -21.01
N ASP A 102 2.88 -13.40 -21.69
CA ASP A 102 1.81 -12.45 -21.97
C ASP A 102 1.10 -11.99 -20.68
N VAL A 103 0.85 -12.92 -19.74
CA VAL A 103 0.23 -12.60 -18.45
C VAL A 103 1.15 -11.76 -17.58
N GLU A 104 2.46 -12.03 -17.62
CA GLU A 104 3.45 -11.24 -16.90
C GLU A 104 3.51 -9.79 -17.38
N SER A 105 3.48 -9.59 -18.71
CA SER A 105 3.41 -8.26 -19.31
C SER A 105 2.13 -7.53 -18.89
N ASP A 106 0.99 -8.21 -18.93
CA ASP A 106 -0.31 -7.63 -18.56
C ASP A 106 -0.35 -7.19 -17.08
N VAL A 107 0.21 -7.99 -16.16
CA VAL A 107 0.30 -7.65 -14.73
C VAL A 107 1.16 -6.43 -14.51
N THR A 108 2.27 -6.36 -15.24
CA THR A 108 3.19 -5.23 -15.16
C THR A 108 2.53 -3.94 -15.58
N GLU A 109 1.90 -3.95 -16.75
CA GLU A 109 1.20 -2.78 -17.28
C GLU A 109 0.09 -2.33 -16.32
N LEU A 110 -0.62 -3.27 -15.69
CA LEU A 110 -1.61 -2.97 -14.66
C LEU A 110 -0.97 -2.31 -13.43
N LEU A 111 0.14 -2.85 -12.90
CA LEU A 111 0.81 -2.31 -11.71
C LEU A 111 1.40 -0.91 -11.97
N GLU A 112 2.00 -0.70 -13.14
CA GLU A 112 2.49 0.61 -13.57
C GLU A 112 1.34 1.62 -13.73
N ALA A 113 0.23 1.21 -14.36
CA ALA A 113 -0.95 2.06 -14.50
C ALA A 113 -1.57 2.43 -13.14
N LEU A 114 -1.58 1.49 -12.19
CA LEU A 114 -2.03 1.74 -10.82
C LEU A 114 -1.10 2.70 -10.07
N GLU A 115 0.20 2.53 -10.21
CA GLU A 115 1.18 3.40 -9.58
C GLU A 115 1.07 4.84 -10.13
N ASN A 116 0.93 4.99 -11.45
CA ASN A 116 0.73 6.28 -12.10
C ASN A 116 -0.59 6.92 -11.67
N LEU A 117 -1.69 6.15 -11.64
CA LEU A 117 -2.98 6.63 -11.15
C LEU A 117 -2.87 7.13 -9.69
N TRP A 118 -2.15 6.41 -8.84
CA TRP A 118 -1.92 6.81 -7.45
C TRP A 118 -1.08 8.09 -7.34
N LYS A 119 -0.02 8.22 -8.14
CA LYS A 119 0.84 9.43 -8.18
C LYS A 119 0.03 10.66 -8.61
N ASP A 120 -0.71 10.55 -9.72
CA ASP A 120 -1.56 11.63 -10.23
C ASP A 120 -2.61 12.04 -9.19
N LEU A 121 -3.30 11.04 -8.64
CA LEU A 121 -4.31 11.28 -7.62
C LEU A 121 -3.72 11.91 -6.35
N SER A 122 -2.54 11.51 -5.91
CA SER A 122 -1.88 12.08 -4.74
C SER A 122 -1.59 13.57 -4.92
N ILE A 123 -1.19 13.98 -6.13
CA ILE A 123 -1.00 15.39 -6.49
C ILE A 123 -2.35 16.13 -6.51
N GLN A 124 -3.37 15.52 -7.08
CA GLN A 124 -4.70 16.15 -7.14
C GLN A 124 -5.31 16.31 -5.74
N LEU A 125 -5.19 15.31 -4.88
CA LEU A 125 -5.67 15.34 -3.50
C LEU A 125 -4.94 16.42 -2.69
N SER A 126 -3.65 16.63 -2.90
CA SER A 126 -2.92 17.72 -2.22
C SER A 126 -3.41 19.10 -2.67
N VAL A 127 -3.68 19.30 -3.96
CA VAL A 127 -4.26 20.55 -4.47
C VAL A 127 -5.67 20.80 -3.91
N VAL A 128 -6.53 19.77 -3.90
CA VAL A 128 -7.89 19.89 -3.35
C VAL A 128 -7.84 20.17 -1.85
N ARG A 129 -6.93 19.51 -1.13
CA ARG A 129 -6.66 19.74 0.29
C ARG A 129 -6.31 21.21 0.54
N ASP A 130 -5.36 21.76 -0.22
CA ASP A 130 -4.90 23.14 -0.06
C ASP A 130 -6.01 24.16 -0.40
N LEU A 131 -6.90 23.85 -1.34
CA LEU A 131 -8.10 24.66 -1.63
C LEU A 131 -9.14 24.60 -0.49
N CYS A 132 -9.18 23.48 0.24
CA CYS A 132 -10.08 23.25 1.36
C CYS A 132 -9.42 23.48 2.73
N MET A 133 -8.27 24.17 2.79
CA MET A 133 -7.50 24.42 4.02
C MET A 133 -8.31 25.12 5.14
N ALA A 134 -9.30 25.94 4.77
CA ALA A 134 -10.20 26.57 5.74
C ALA A 134 -11.10 25.53 6.45
N LEU A 135 -11.38 24.41 5.81
CA LEU A 135 -12.10 23.28 6.40
C LEU A 135 -11.17 22.45 7.30
N GLU A 136 -9.88 22.35 6.94
CA GLU A 136 -8.85 21.71 7.77
C GLU A 136 -8.70 22.34 9.14
N SER A 137 -8.52 23.65 9.18
CA SER A 137 -8.26 24.37 10.43
C SER A 137 -9.45 24.46 11.39
N CYS A 138 -10.67 24.15 10.94
CA CYS A 138 -11.89 24.51 11.65
C CYS A 138 -12.94 23.38 11.76
N TYR A 139 -12.74 22.21 11.14
CA TYR A 139 -13.77 21.16 11.10
C TYR A 139 -13.23 19.76 11.43
N TYR A 140 -11.99 19.45 11.06
CA TYR A 140 -11.41 18.12 11.28
C TYR A 140 -11.08 17.87 12.74
N ASP A 141 -10.41 18.82 13.40
CA ASP A 141 -10.02 18.69 14.81
C ASP A 141 -11.24 18.60 15.73
N ASP A 142 -12.29 19.37 15.44
CA ASP A 142 -13.51 19.42 16.24
C ASP A 142 -14.37 18.14 16.12
N ASN A 143 -14.27 17.39 15.00
CA ASN A 143 -15.13 16.24 14.70
C ASN A 143 -14.38 14.91 14.54
N ASN A 144 -13.06 14.89 14.74
CA ASN A 144 -12.21 13.71 14.56
C ASN A 144 -12.37 13.07 13.16
N LEU A 145 -12.54 13.90 12.13
CA LEU A 145 -12.70 13.47 10.74
C LEU A 145 -11.35 13.41 10.02
N PRO A 146 -11.16 12.47 9.08
CA PRO A 146 -9.93 12.40 8.29
C PRO A 146 -9.82 13.62 7.36
N SER A 147 -8.59 14.06 7.11
CA SER A 147 -8.31 15.13 6.15
C SER A 147 -8.80 14.76 4.75
N VAL A 148 -8.93 15.75 3.84
CA VAL A 148 -9.33 15.46 2.44
C VAL A 148 -8.37 14.45 1.81
N TYR A 149 -7.07 14.63 2.07
CA TYR A 149 -6.03 13.76 1.56
C TYR A 149 -6.20 12.34 2.10
N ASP A 150 -6.36 12.19 3.42
CA ASP A 150 -6.52 10.89 4.06
C ASP A 150 -7.82 10.18 3.65
N ALA A 151 -8.90 10.94 3.45
CA ALA A 151 -10.17 10.43 2.92
C ALA A 151 -9.97 9.88 1.49
N GLY A 152 -9.25 10.62 0.64
CA GLY A 152 -8.89 10.15 -0.70
C GLY A 152 -8.02 8.89 -0.68
N CYS A 153 -6.99 8.84 0.17
CA CYS A 153 -6.16 7.64 0.34
C CYS A 153 -7.01 6.43 0.78
N THR A 154 -7.95 6.65 1.69
CA THR A 154 -8.87 5.61 2.19
C THR A 154 -9.78 5.09 1.07
N THR A 155 -10.34 6.00 0.25
CA THR A 155 -11.16 5.65 -0.91
C THR A 155 -10.38 4.84 -1.95
N PHE A 156 -9.17 5.28 -2.29
CA PHE A 156 -8.33 4.55 -3.25
C PHE A 156 -8.07 3.12 -2.78
N ARG A 157 -7.67 2.94 -1.51
CA ARG A 157 -7.44 1.62 -0.92
C ARG A 157 -8.69 0.76 -0.95
N ARG A 158 -9.85 1.32 -0.56
CA ARG A 158 -11.13 0.60 -0.58
C ARG A 158 -11.43 0.07 -1.98
N LEU A 159 -11.25 0.90 -3.01
CA LEU A 159 -11.49 0.48 -4.40
C LEU A 159 -10.46 -0.53 -4.89
N PHE A 160 -9.19 -0.36 -4.54
CA PHE A 160 -8.14 -1.34 -4.82
C PHE A 160 -8.49 -2.69 -4.19
N GLN A 161 -8.90 -2.71 -2.93
CA GLN A 161 -9.29 -3.94 -2.24
C GLN A 161 -10.55 -4.56 -2.83
N GLN A 162 -11.57 -3.76 -3.16
CA GLN A 162 -12.82 -4.27 -3.71
C GLN A 162 -12.67 -4.84 -5.11
N HIS A 163 -11.85 -4.23 -5.97
CA HIS A 163 -11.78 -4.59 -7.38
C HIS A 163 -10.60 -5.46 -7.76
N LEU A 164 -9.49 -5.39 -7.03
CA LEU A 164 -8.22 -5.98 -7.44
C LEU A 164 -7.62 -6.89 -6.36
N PHE A 165 -7.73 -6.52 -5.09
CA PHE A 165 -7.07 -7.20 -3.98
C PHE A 165 -7.99 -7.40 -2.77
N PRO A 166 -9.03 -8.24 -2.87
CA PRO A 166 -9.92 -8.50 -1.75
C PRO A 166 -9.15 -9.20 -0.63
N ILE A 167 -9.39 -8.75 0.60
CA ILE A 167 -8.81 -9.34 1.80
C ILE A 167 -9.90 -10.20 2.42
N GLY A 168 -9.70 -11.52 2.46
CA GLY A 168 -10.68 -12.50 2.95
C GLY A 168 -10.71 -13.81 2.17
N VAL A 169 -11.81 -14.56 2.29
CA VAL A 169 -11.95 -15.96 1.82
C VAL A 169 -11.94 -16.10 0.29
N ASN A 170 -12.24 -15.03 -0.45
CA ASN A 170 -12.33 -15.05 -1.91
C ASN A 170 -11.21 -14.22 -2.54
N SER A 171 -10.06 -14.84 -2.81
CA SER A 171 -9.00 -14.21 -3.62
C SER A 171 -9.53 -13.92 -5.03
N THR A 172 -9.26 -12.74 -5.58
CA THR A 172 -9.54 -12.48 -7.01
C THR A 172 -8.48 -13.13 -7.89
N THR A 173 -8.86 -13.38 -9.14
CA THR A 173 -7.95 -13.73 -10.23
C THR A 173 -6.76 -12.78 -10.28
N VAL A 174 -7.00 -11.46 -10.25
CA VAL A 174 -5.95 -10.41 -10.32
C VAL A 174 -5.00 -10.46 -9.12
N GLN A 175 -5.51 -10.60 -7.89
CA GLN A 175 -4.69 -10.75 -6.69
C GLN A 175 -3.76 -11.95 -6.84
N ASN A 176 -4.30 -13.10 -7.26
CA ASN A 176 -3.50 -14.30 -7.47
C ASN A 176 -2.44 -14.09 -8.55
N VAL A 177 -2.73 -13.35 -9.63
CA VAL A 177 -1.73 -13.08 -10.67
C VAL A 177 -0.60 -12.19 -10.14
N ILE A 178 -0.91 -11.12 -9.41
CA ILE A 178 0.12 -10.25 -8.78
C ILE A 178 0.99 -11.07 -7.83
N MET A 179 0.38 -11.95 -7.04
CA MET A 179 1.09 -12.81 -6.10
C MET A 179 2.00 -13.83 -6.81
N VAL A 180 1.52 -14.45 -7.88
CA VAL A 180 2.30 -15.35 -8.73
C VAL A 180 3.46 -14.62 -9.39
N PHE A 181 3.21 -13.41 -9.92
CA PHE A 181 4.22 -12.55 -10.51
C PHE A 181 5.36 -12.26 -9.53
N ILE A 182 5.05 -11.71 -8.35
CA ILE A 182 6.05 -11.40 -7.32
C ILE A 182 6.83 -12.65 -6.93
N ARG A 183 6.15 -13.78 -6.68
CA ARG A 183 6.81 -15.04 -6.34
C ARG A 183 7.76 -15.51 -7.45
N ASN A 184 7.33 -15.43 -8.71
CA ASN A 184 8.14 -15.87 -9.85
C ASN A 184 9.38 -14.99 -10.02
N GLU A 185 9.28 -13.67 -9.81
CA GLU A 185 10.44 -12.78 -9.82
C GLU A 185 11.44 -13.13 -8.72
N PHE A 186 10.97 -13.38 -7.48
CA PHE A 186 11.84 -13.84 -6.40
C PHE A 186 12.52 -15.18 -6.74
N HIS A 187 11.80 -16.09 -7.38
CA HIS A 187 12.37 -17.37 -7.81
C HIS A 187 13.45 -17.19 -8.88
N ARG A 188 13.20 -16.36 -9.90
CA ARG A 188 14.19 -16.02 -10.95
C ARG A 188 15.45 -15.39 -10.35
N ASP A 189 15.26 -14.47 -9.42
CA ASP A 189 16.35 -13.78 -8.71
C ASP A 189 17.20 -14.75 -7.85
N ARG A 190 16.60 -15.84 -7.35
CA ARG A 190 17.32 -16.92 -6.60
C ARG A 190 18.18 -17.80 -7.48
N ILE A 191 17.74 -18.06 -8.71
CA ILE A 191 18.47 -18.89 -9.68
C ILE A 191 19.43 -18.06 -10.54
N TYR A 192 19.61 -16.77 -10.21
CA TYR A 192 20.43 -15.81 -10.96
C TYR A 192 19.98 -15.61 -12.41
N ASP A 193 18.67 -15.72 -12.66
CA ASP A 193 18.06 -15.39 -13.95
C ASP A 193 17.81 -13.87 -14.05
N LEU A 194 17.52 -13.39 -15.26
CA LEU A 194 17.30 -11.97 -15.53
C LEU A 194 16.00 -11.49 -14.86
N VAL A 195 16.12 -10.56 -13.92
CA VAL A 195 15.01 -9.91 -13.21
C VAL A 195 15.11 -8.39 -13.33
N ASP A 196 13.98 -7.73 -13.54
CA ASP A 196 13.89 -6.28 -13.44
C ASP A 196 13.70 -5.86 -11.98
N HIS A 197 14.82 -5.64 -11.29
CA HIS A 197 14.83 -5.30 -9.86
C HIS A 197 14.18 -3.94 -9.59
N GLU A 198 14.25 -3.00 -10.55
CA GLU A 198 13.67 -1.67 -10.40
C GLU A 198 12.14 -1.76 -10.45
N ARG A 199 11.60 -2.48 -11.42
CA ARG A 199 10.16 -2.66 -11.58
C ARG A 199 9.53 -3.44 -10.44
N LEU A 200 10.17 -4.53 -10.01
CA LEU A 200 9.73 -5.31 -8.84
C LEU A 200 9.73 -4.45 -7.58
N ARG A 201 10.81 -3.68 -7.36
CA ARG A 201 10.92 -2.75 -6.23
C ARG A 201 9.83 -1.68 -6.27
N SER A 202 9.57 -1.08 -7.43
CA SER A 202 8.52 -0.06 -7.59
C SER A 202 7.14 -0.62 -7.25
N SER A 203 6.82 -1.80 -7.78
CA SER A 203 5.56 -2.51 -7.52
C SER A 203 5.35 -2.81 -6.04
N ILE A 204 6.38 -3.34 -5.36
CA ILE A 204 6.33 -3.61 -3.92
C ILE A 204 6.20 -2.31 -3.13
N GLN A 205 6.94 -1.27 -3.50
CA GLN A 205 6.89 0.02 -2.82
C GLN A 205 5.53 0.70 -2.96
N PHE A 206 4.87 0.56 -4.12
CA PHE A 206 3.49 0.98 -4.30
C PHE A 206 2.55 0.25 -3.33
N LEU A 207 2.64 -1.09 -3.25
CA LEU A 207 1.83 -1.90 -2.33
C LEU A 207 2.04 -1.53 -0.86
N LYS A 208 3.27 -1.18 -0.46
CA LYS A 208 3.55 -0.62 0.88
C LYS A 208 2.90 0.73 1.08
N THR A 209 3.05 1.63 0.12
CA THR A 209 2.54 3.01 0.21
C THR A 209 1.03 3.03 0.42
N ILE A 210 0.28 2.23 -0.33
CA ILE A 210 -1.17 2.12 -0.17
C ILE A 210 -1.59 1.44 1.15
N SER A 211 -0.68 0.69 1.78
CA SER A 211 -0.89 0.00 3.07
C SER A 211 -0.59 0.92 4.27
N GLU A 212 0.48 1.72 4.21
CA GLU A 212 0.95 2.59 5.29
C GLU A 212 0.05 3.82 5.52
N ASN A 213 -0.58 4.36 4.47
CA ASN A 213 -1.42 5.56 4.56
C ASN A 213 -2.67 5.41 5.45
N VAL A 214 -2.96 4.20 5.95
CA VAL A 214 -4.07 3.91 6.87
C VAL A 214 -3.69 4.10 8.34
N ALA A 215 -2.44 3.81 8.71
CA ALA A 215 -2.00 3.77 10.12
C ALA A 215 -2.01 5.16 10.80
N LYS A 216 -2.06 6.24 10.01
CA LYS A 216 -2.15 7.62 10.52
C LYS A 216 -3.58 8.03 10.90
N ASN A 217 -4.60 7.30 10.47
CA ASN A 217 -5.98 7.55 10.85
C ASN A 217 -6.27 6.94 12.23
N LYS A 218 -6.27 7.80 13.26
CA LYS A 218 -6.58 7.48 14.67
C LYS A 218 -7.92 6.74 14.89
N VAL A 219 -8.77 6.66 13.88
CA VAL A 219 -10.12 6.08 13.94
C VAL A 219 -10.15 4.57 13.67
N SER A 220 -9.13 3.98 13.01
CA SER A 220 -9.11 2.55 12.69
C SER A 220 -7.94 1.81 13.35
N LYS A 221 -7.84 1.89 14.68
CA LYS A 221 -6.94 1.03 15.47
C LYS A 221 -7.40 -0.45 15.57
N ASN A 222 -8.55 -0.78 14.97
CA ASN A 222 -9.18 -2.10 15.12
C ASN A 222 -9.11 -3.00 13.87
N THR A 223 -8.58 -2.50 12.75
CA THR A 223 -8.18 -3.39 11.64
C THR A 223 -6.76 -3.85 11.94
N ALA A 224 -6.61 -5.16 12.19
CA ALA A 224 -5.31 -5.78 12.43
C ALA A 224 -4.32 -5.33 11.35
N GLU A 225 -3.06 -5.14 11.73
CA GLU A 225 -1.95 -4.84 10.80
C GLU A 225 -1.83 -5.89 9.66
N GLU A 226 -2.51 -7.03 9.84
CA GLU A 226 -2.62 -8.18 8.94
C GLU A 226 -3.56 -7.95 7.73
N ASP A 227 -4.47 -6.97 7.77
CA ASP A 227 -5.47 -6.72 6.70
C ASP A 227 -5.01 -5.63 5.69
N THR A 228 -3.74 -5.68 5.26
CA THR A 228 -3.22 -4.80 4.21
C THR A 228 -2.75 -5.56 2.98
N PRO A 229 -2.82 -4.97 1.78
CA PRO A 229 -2.28 -5.60 0.57
C PRO A 229 -0.83 -6.06 0.72
N PHE A 230 0.02 -5.23 1.34
CA PHE A 230 1.41 -5.60 1.57
C PHE A 230 1.57 -6.75 2.58
N ALA A 231 0.82 -6.75 3.69
CA ALA A 231 0.86 -7.85 4.66
C ALA A 231 0.44 -9.19 4.04
N ALA A 232 -0.60 -9.18 3.19
CA ALA A 232 -1.02 -10.38 2.46
C ALA A 232 0.05 -10.88 1.48
N VAL A 233 0.75 -9.96 0.80
CA VAL A 233 1.86 -10.29 -0.10
C VAL A 233 3.02 -10.90 0.68
N GLU A 234 3.42 -10.26 1.78
CA GLU A 234 4.49 -10.72 2.65
C GLU A 234 4.19 -12.12 3.21
N ALA A 235 3.00 -12.32 3.78
CA ALA A 235 2.60 -13.59 4.39
C ALA A 235 2.61 -14.74 3.37
N ARG A 236 2.06 -14.51 2.18
CA ARG A 236 2.03 -15.53 1.13
C ARG A 236 3.41 -15.79 0.53
N LEU A 237 4.25 -14.76 0.39
CA LEU A 237 5.64 -14.93 -0.04
C LEU A 237 6.42 -15.78 0.96
N LEU A 238 6.32 -15.48 2.26
CA LEU A 238 6.97 -16.27 3.32
C LEU A 238 6.51 -17.73 3.28
N HIS A 239 5.20 -17.97 3.15
CA HIS A 239 4.65 -19.32 3.00
C HIS A 239 5.23 -20.06 1.78
N ASP A 240 5.26 -19.43 0.61
CA ASP A 240 5.78 -20.05 -0.60
C ASP A 240 7.30 -20.31 -0.50
N CYS A 241 8.03 -19.44 0.21
CA CYS A 241 9.45 -19.61 0.48
C CYS A 241 9.74 -20.73 1.48
N GLN A 242 8.85 -20.98 2.44
CA GLN A 242 9.00 -22.09 3.39
C GLN A 242 9.18 -23.43 2.68
N ARG A 243 8.29 -23.73 1.73
CA ARG A 243 8.37 -24.95 0.92
C ARG A 243 9.65 -25.00 0.09
N PHE A 244 10.04 -23.88 -0.52
CA PHE A 244 11.28 -23.80 -1.30
C PHE A 244 12.52 -24.16 -0.47
N TYR A 245 12.67 -23.62 0.74
CA TYR A 245 13.82 -23.92 1.59
C TYR A 245 13.79 -25.32 2.21
N GLN A 246 12.61 -25.90 2.40
CA GLN A 246 12.50 -27.32 2.78
C GLN A 246 13.08 -28.23 1.72
N GLU A 247 12.66 -28.05 0.46
CA GLU A 247 13.14 -28.82 -0.69
C GLU A 247 14.64 -28.58 -0.95
N GLU A 248 15.09 -27.33 -0.85
CA GLU A 248 16.50 -26.97 -1.03
C GLU A 248 17.39 -27.58 0.07
N ALA A 249 16.97 -27.53 1.34
CA ALA A 249 17.71 -28.14 2.44
C ALA A 249 17.81 -29.67 2.29
N GLU A 250 16.72 -30.34 1.87
CA GLU A 250 16.73 -31.78 1.58
C GLU A 250 17.67 -32.13 0.44
N ALA A 251 17.68 -31.33 -0.62
CA ALA A 251 18.61 -31.51 -1.73
C ALA A 251 20.06 -31.40 -1.27
N TRP A 252 20.40 -30.42 -0.41
CA TRP A 252 21.76 -30.28 0.12
C TRP A 252 22.17 -31.44 1.02
N LEU A 253 21.27 -31.92 1.88
CA LEU A 253 21.52 -33.11 2.73
C LEU A 253 21.78 -34.35 1.88
N HIS A 254 21.09 -34.51 0.74
CA HIS A 254 21.29 -35.62 -0.19
C HIS A 254 22.71 -35.69 -0.77
N HIS A 255 23.42 -34.56 -0.86
CA HIS A 255 24.83 -34.54 -1.31
C HIS A 255 25.80 -35.05 -0.23
N GLY A 256 25.35 -35.17 1.03
CA GLY A 256 26.06 -35.84 2.12
C GLY A 256 27.33 -35.13 2.63
N ARG A 257 27.53 -33.85 2.27
CA ARG A 257 28.73 -33.08 2.62
C ARG A 257 28.40 -31.93 3.57
N LEU A 258 28.83 -32.07 4.82
CA LEU A 258 28.60 -31.07 5.88
C LEU A 258 29.22 -29.71 5.54
N ASP A 259 30.45 -29.69 5.06
CA ASP A 259 31.16 -28.47 4.69
C ASP A 259 30.37 -27.69 3.62
N SER A 260 29.95 -28.39 2.58
CA SER A 260 29.19 -27.83 1.46
C SER A 260 27.83 -27.31 1.93
N TYR A 261 27.15 -28.05 2.82
CA TYR A 261 25.89 -27.64 3.44
C TYR A 261 26.04 -26.34 4.21
N CYS A 262 27.02 -26.27 5.12
CA CYS A 262 27.25 -25.10 5.97
C CYS A 262 27.54 -23.83 5.15
N HIS A 263 28.38 -23.95 4.11
CA HIS A 263 28.68 -22.82 3.23
C HIS A 263 27.44 -22.37 2.44
N GLN A 264 26.61 -23.30 1.96
CA GLN A 264 25.38 -22.99 1.23
C GLN A 264 24.34 -22.35 2.15
N ALA A 265 24.17 -22.85 3.38
CA ALA A 265 23.26 -22.29 4.37
C ALA A 265 23.63 -20.83 4.71
N VAL A 266 24.90 -20.55 5.02
CA VAL A 266 25.37 -19.19 5.33
C VAL A 266 25.21 -18.26 4.14
N ARG A 267 25.62 -18.71 2.94
CA ARG A 267 25.44 -17.93 1.72
C ARG A 267 23.97 -17.60 1.48
N ARG A 268 23.07 -18.57 1.67
CA ARG A 268 21.64 -18.36 1.44
C ARG A 268 21.01 -17.40 2.44
N LEU A 269 21.43 -17.44 3.71
CA LEU A 269 21.01 -16.45 4.71
C LEU A 269 21.43 -15.03 4.31
N GLN A 270 22.66 -14.85 3.83
CA GLN A 270 23.17 -13.56 3.38
C GLN A 270 22.47 -13.07 2.11
N ASP A 271 22.33 -13.94 1.10
CA ASP A 271 21.66 -13.64 -0.16
C ASP A 271 20.20 -13.18 0.09
N GLU A 272 19.46 -13.89 0.95
CA GLU A 272 18.06 -13.53 1.26
C GLU A 272 17.94 -12.29 2.13
N TRP A 273 18.88 -12.05 3.04
CA TRP A 273 18.94 -10.80 3.78
C TRP A 273 19.08 -9.61 2.83
N GLU A 274 20.05 -9.64 1.93
CA GLU A 274 20.31 -8.55 0.99
C GLU A 274 19.15 -8.35 0.02
N ARG A 275 18.62 -9.46 -0.54
CA ARG A 275 17.47 -9.46 -1.46
C ARG A 275 16.23 -8.86 -0.82
N CYS A 276 15.82 -9.40 0.34
CA CYS A 276 14.62 -8.93 1.02
C CYS A 276 14.80 -7.52 1.55
N LYS A 277 16.00 -7.13 2.02
CA LYS A 277 16.28 -5.77 2.46
C LYS A 277 16.11 -4.77 1.30
N ALA A 278 16.58 -5.13 0.10
CA ALA A 278 16.47 -4.27 -1.08
C ALA A 278 15.02 -4.14 -1.59
N LEU A 279 14.23 -5.22 -1.57
CA LEU A 279 12.89 -5.26 -2.16
C LEU A 279 11.78 -4.99 -1.12
N LEU A 280 11.79 -5.72 -0.01
CA LEU A 280 10.74 -5.72 1.02
C LEU A 280 11.07 -4.83 2.23
N GLY A 281 12.34 -4.49 2.43
CA GLY A 281 12.81 -3.68 3.56
C GLY A 281 13.25 -4.52 4.75
N GLU A 282 13.85 -3.86 5.74
CA GLU A 282 14.54 -4.51 6.87
C GLU A 282 13.63 -5.41 7.74
N PRO A 283 12.38 -5.02 8.09
CA PRO A 283 11.50 -5.87 8.90
C PRO A 283 11.19 -7.20 8.21
N SER A 284 10.85 -7.16 6.91
CA SER A 284 10.55 -8.34 6.11
C SER A 284 11.79 -9.18 5.85
N ALA A 285 12.96 -8.56 5.72
CA ALA A 285 14.23 -9.27 5.63
C ALA A 285 14.53 -10.10 6.89
N GLY A 286 14.28 -9.53 8.07
CA GLY A 286 14.39 -10.25 9.34
C GLY A 286 13.46 -11.47 9.39
N LYS A 287 12.19 -11.32 8.97
CA LYS A 287 11.24 -12.44 8.89
C LYS A 287 11.70 -13.53 7.92
N MET A 288 12.23 -13.16 6.76
CA MET A 288 12.72 -14.12 5.77
C MET A 288 13.95 -14.88 6.28
N VAL A 289 14.95 -14.18 6.83
CA VAL A 289 16.15 -14.82 7.39
C VAL A 289 15.80 -15.78 8.50
N LYS A 290 14.88 -15.41 9.39
CA LYS A 290 14.39 -16.31 10.45
C LYS A 290 13.76 -17.57 9.86
N LEU A 291 12.93 -17.43 8.83
CA LEU A 291 12.31 -18.55 8.13
C LEU A 291 13.35 -19.47 7.47
N VAL A 292 14.35 -18.90 6.79
CA VAL A 292 15.47 -19.67 6.21
C VAL A 292 16.22 -20.41 7.30
N GLY A 293 16.56 -19.75 8.41
CA GLY A 293 17.23 -20.36 9.55
C GLY A 293 16.39 -21.47 10.21
N ASP A 294 15.08 -21.30 10.31
CA ASP A 294 14.16 -22.32 10.80
C ASP A 294 14.19 -23.59 9.93
N GLU A 295 14.08 -23.45 8.61
CA GLU A 295 13.99 -24.59 7.69
C GLU A 295 15.35 -25.25 7.38
N VAL A 296 16.42 -24.45 7.25
CA VAL A 296 17.76 -24.94 6.88
C VAL A 296 18.60 -25.31 8.10
N ILE A 297 18.45 -24.63 9.24
CA ILE A 297 19.28 -24.91 10.43
C ILE A 297 18.47 -25.67 11.46
N ARG A 298 17.41 -25.06 12.02
CA ARG A 298 16.74 -25.58 13.23
C ARG A 298 16.03 -26.91 12.99
N ARG A 299 15.31 -27.04 11.87
CA ARG A 299 14.59 -28.27 11.52
C ARG A 299 15.49 -29.41 11.05
N ARG A 300 16.74 -29.11 10.69
CA ARG A 300 17.72 -30.09 10.17
C ARG A 300 18.84 -30.41 11.15
N LEU A 301 18.74 -29.98 12.42
CA LEU A 301 19.79 -30.23 13.42
C LEU A 301 20.12 -31.71 13.60
N ASP A 302 19.11 -32.58 13.60
CA ASP A 302 19.33 -34.02 13.76
C ASP A 302 19.99 -34.65 12.53
N ASP A 303 19.63 -34.18 11.32
CA ASP A 303 20.26 -34.60 10.07
C ASP A 303 21.73 -34.14 9.99
N LEU A 304 22.01 -32.92 10.44
CA LEU A 304 23.37 -32.37 10.50
C LEU A 304 24.25 -33.14 11.49
N LYS A 305 23.71 -33.56 12.64
CA LYS A 305 24.43 -34.42 13.59
C LYS A 305 24.76 -35.78 12.98
N GLN A 306 23.88 -36.35 12.15
CA GLN A 306 24.15 -37.59 11.42
C GLN A 306 25.26 -37.41 10.38
N LEU A 307 25.45 -36.20 9.85
CA LEU A 307 26.59 -35.80 9.01
C LEU A 307 27.85 -35.42 9.82
N GLU A 308 27.93 -35.84 11.08
CA GLU A 308 29.06 -35.61 12.00
C GLU A 308 29.31 -34.12 12.32
N ALA A 309 28.28 -33.28 12.28
CA ALA A 309 28.38 -31.90 12.74
C ALA A 309 28.69 -31.83 14.24
N ARG A 310 29.76 -31.10 14.57
CA ARG A 310 30.13 -30.77 15.95
C ARG A 310 29.30 -29.60 16.48
N ASP A 311 29.17 -29.52 17.80
CA ASP A 311 28.39 -28.48 18.46
C ASP A 311 28.89 -27.07 18.15
N ASP A 312 30.20 -26.87 17.97
CA ASP A 312 30.81 -25.58 17.60
C ASP A 312 30.33 -25.07 16.23
N VAL A 313 30.22 -25.96 15.24
CA VAL A 313 29.70 -25.66 13.90
C VAL A 313 28.22 -25.29 13.96
N LEU A 314 27.43 -25.98 14.79
CA LEU A 314 26.01 -25.69 14.97
C LEU A 314 25.80 -24.32 15.64
N THR A 315 26.58 -23.99 16.68
CA THR A 315 26.56 -22.65 17.27
C THR A 315 26.99 -21.57 16.29
N TRP A 316 28.01 -21.82 15.47
CA TRP A 316 28.47 -20.86 14.47
C TRP A 316 27.38 -20.54 13.42
N LEU A 317 26.62 -21.55 12.95
CA LEU A 317 25.49 -21.33 12.05
C LEU A 317 24.38 -20.48 12.69
N GLN A 318 24.07 -20.74 13.96
CA GLN A 318 23.06 -19.99 14.71
C GLN A 318 23.51 -18.56 15.03
N ASP A 319 24.81 -18.35 15.28
CA ASP A 319 25.41 -17.04 15.50
C ASP A 319 25.34 -16.18 14.24
N GLU A 320 25.57 -16.77 13.06
CA GLU A 320 25.48 -16.07 11.78
C GLU A 320 24.04 -15.63 11.45
N GLU A 321 23.05 -16.48 11.73
CA GLU A 321 21.63 -16.10 11.66
C GLU A 321 21.32 -14.95 12.64
N SER A 322 21.76 -15.08 13.90
CA SER A 322 21.55 -14.08 14.94
C SER A 322 22.19 -12.74 14.60
N ARG A 323 23.36 -12.76 13.96
CA ARG A 323 24.06 -11.58 13.45
C ARG A 323 23.19 -10.81 12.45
N LEU A 324 22.56 -11.51 11.51
CA LEU A 324 21.68 -10.87 10.53
C LEU A 324 20.39 -10.33 11.17
N LEU A 325 19.78 -11.08 12.10
CA LEU A 325 18.59 -10.64 12.84
C LEU A 325 18.85 -9.44 13.76
N SER A 326 20.09 -9.25 14.21
CA SER A 326 20.46 -8.06 15.00
C SER A 326 20.24 -6.77 14.20
N TYR A 327 20.47 -6.79 12.89
CA TYR A 327 20.30 -5.61 12.03
C TYR A 327 18.84 -5.19 11.86
N SER A 328 17.87 -6.11 11.96
CA SER A 328 16.45 -5.74 11.91
C SER A 328 15.95 -5.16 13.25
N THR A 329 16.54 -5.61 14.36
CA THR A 329 16.08 -5.24 15.72
C THR A 329 16.57 -3.87 16.18
N ILE A 330 17.77 -3.46 15.76
CA ILE A 330 18.40 -2.18 16.18
C ILE A 330 17.57 -0.95 15.76
N ARG A 331 16.74 -1.06 14.71
CA ARG A 331 16.00 0.08 14.16
C ARG A 331 14.58 0.24 14.69
N ASP A 332 13.95 -0.83 15.17
CA ASP A 332 12.65 -0.72 15.86
C ASP A 332 12.80 0.06 17.18
N ALA A 333 13.93 -0.09 17.88
CA ALA A 333 14.25 0.73 19.06
C ALA A 333 14.45 2.22 18.74
N SER A 334 14.93 2.56 17.53
CA SER A 334 15.16 3.96 17.12
C SER A 334 13.87 4.68 16.69
N LYS A 335 12.78 3.97 16.39
CA LYS A 335 11.48 4.59 16.06
C LYS A 335 10.69 5.04 17.29
N ASP A 336 10.96 4.46 18.46
CA ASP A 336 10.32 4.86 19.72
C ASP A 336 10.89 6.17 20.31
N ASP A 337 12.09 6.57 19.89
CA ASP A 337 12.79 7.77 20.39
C ASP A 337 12.51 9.07 19.61
N ILE A 338 11.64 9.05 18.60
CA ILE A 338 11.21 10.27 17.88
C ILE A 338 9.73 10.54 18.16
N ARG A 339 9.45 10.90 19.41
CA ARG A 339 8.27 11.70 19.78
C ARG A 339 8.73 13.11 20.14
N TYR A 340 8.57 14.04 19.19
CA TYR A 340 8.53 15.48 19.47
C TYR A 340 7.25 16.06 18.89
#